data_AF-A0A803JJD5-F1
#
_entry.id   AF-A0A803JJD5-F1
#
_cell.length_a   1.000
_cell.length_b   1.000
_cell.length_c   1.000
_cell.angle_alpha   90.00
_cell.angle_beta   90.00
_cell.angle_gamma   90.00
#
_symmetry.space_group_name_H-M   'P 1'
#
loop_
_entity.id
_entity.type
_entity.pdbx_description
1 polymer ?
#
loop_
_entity_poly.entity_id
_entity_poly.type
_entity_poly.pdbx_seq_one_letter_code
_entity_poly.pdbx_strand_id
1 'polypeptide(L)'
;MELPEPKMAVRTLRVAAHFDDVILLVTVPASLATASSTDARSKREYNESHIVTARRAKQDKDENYLLPESVELECVRYCVVYDGNTASLNETGPAIKCSRVVAQVYRYPVLVLEGGYERFSAYYHFFRSQKVFWMPQEIEEFLSYPIEIIPGLLYLGDQRQANDRHIHKDLKINAQVNVSLDPEKNLSSEVHNELHIPVMDSCDSDLLKFFSRACEFIDKHMGTNSAVLVFSKLGISRSSTVVIAYLIYCKKYFLKEAWTHVLTCKPNMRPNRGFVKQLSEWENIILGQQSTDIADPHY
;
A
#
# COMPACT_ATOMS: atom_id res chain seq x y z
N MET A 1 -9.25 3.91 33.59
CA MET A 1 -9.59 3.63 32.19
C MET A 1 -9.53 2.13 32.03
N GLU A 2 -10.69 1.47 32.03
CA GLU A 2 -10.78 0.06 31.68
C GLU A 2 -10.29 -0.10 30.24
N LEU A 3 -9.30 -0.98 30.04
CA LEU A 3 -8.92 -1.43 28.71
C LEU A 3 -10.15 -2.09 28.09
N PRO A 4 -10.50 -1.79 26.83
CA PRO A 4 -11.64 -2.45 26.19
C PRO A 4 -11.38 -3.97 26.18
N GLU A 5 -12.40 -4.76 26.49
CA GLU A 5 -12.33 -6.22 26.43
C GLU A 5 -11.71 -6.67 25.10
N PRO A 6 -10.78 -7.65 25.11
CA PRO A 6 -10.22 -8.20 23.87
C PRO A 6 -11.33 -8.93 23.15
N LYS A 7 -12.00 -8.28 22.19
CA LYS A 7 -12.86 -8.97 21.26
C LYS A 7 -11.96 -9.84 20.39
N MET A 8 -11.91 -11.14 20.70
CA MET A 8 -11.48 -12.21 19.80
C MET A 8 -12.25 -12.07 18.48
N ALA A 9 -11.74 -11.25 17.57
CA ALA A 9 -12.43 -10.90 16.34
C ALA A 9 -11.57 -11.32 15.17
N VAL A 10 -12.07 -12.25 14.37
CA VAL A 10 -11.51 -12.54 13.05
C VAL A 10 -12.28 -11.71 12.02
N ARG A 11 -11.57 -11.08 11.08
CA ARG A 11 -12.14 -10.24 10.02
C ARG A 11 -11.61 -10.68 8.67
N THR A 12 -12.35 -10.39 7.61
CA THR A 12 -11.88 -10.63 6.23
C THR A 12 -11.02 -9.46 5.76
N LEU A 13 -9.94 -9.76 5.04
CA LEU A 13 -9.05 -8.82 4.36
C LEU A 13 -9.18 -9.01 2.86
N ARG A 14 -9.65 -8.01 2.12
CA ARG A 14 -9.85 -8.17 0.67
C ARG A 14 -8.60 -7.87 -0.12
N VAL A 15 -8.30 -8.71 -1.10
CA VAL A 15 -7.35 -8.38 -2.17
C VAL A 15 -7.97 -7.28 -3.04
N ALA A 16 -7.34 -6.10 -3.09
CA ALA A 16 -7.64 -4.99 -4.00
C ALA A 16 -9.04 -4.33 -3.90
N ALA A 17 -9.89 -4.64 -2.92
CA ALA A 17 -11.29 -4.16 -2.93
C ALA A 17 -11.61 -2.98 -1.98
N HIS A 18 -10.84 -2.75 -0.91
CA HIS A 18 -11.06 -1.62 0.01
C HIS A 18 -9.76 -1.04 0.60
N PHE A 19 -9.82 0.27 0.83
CA PHE A 19 -8.74 1.23 0.98
C PHE A 19 -7.79 1.02 2.17
N ASP A 20 -8.15 0.18 3.16
CA ASP A 20 -7.35 -0.07 4.38
C ASP A 20 -6.69 -1.46 4.40
N ASP A 21 -7.02 -2.36 3.47
CA ASP A 21 -6.78 -3.80 3.63
C ASP A 21 -5.55 -4.34 2.89
N VAL A 22 -5.15 -3.70 1.80
CA VAL A 22 -4.20 -4.28 0.82
C VAL A 22 -2.73 -3.91 1.14
N ILE A 23 -2.53 -2.71 1.66
CA ILE A 23 -1.22 -2.08 1.94
C ILE A 23 -0.44 -2.87 3.01
N LEU A 24 -1.15 -3.62 3.86
CA LEU A 24 -0.57 -4.30 5.01
C LEU A 24 0.29 -5.52 4.69
N LEU A 25 -0.02 -6.24 3.61
CA LEU A 25 0.69 -7.48 3.27
C LEU A 25 2.01 -7.24 2.52
N VAL A 26 2.15 -6.05 1.93
CA VAL A 26 3.05 -5.84 0.79
C VAL A 26 3.96 -4.63 0.96
N THR A 27 3.51 -3.56 1.62
CA THR A 27 4.21 -2.26 1.54
C THR A 27 4.65 -1.70 2.89
N VAL A 28 4.60 -2.46 3.98
CA VAL A 28 5.15 -2.00 5.26
C VAL A 28 6.67 -2.18 5.22
N PRO A 29 7.47 -1.11 5.24
CA PRO A 29 8.91 -1.22 5.42
C PRO A 29 9.19 -2.04 6.69
N ALA A 30 10.19 -2.92 6.65
CA ALA A 30 10.54 -3.77 7.78
C ALA A 30 10.81 -2.98 9.08
N SER A 31 11.12 -1.68 8.97
CA SER A 31 11.28 -0.74 10.08
C SER A 31 10.00 -0.42 10.86
N LEU A 32 8.81 -0.74 10.35
CA LEU A 32 7.54 -0.38 11.00
C LEU A 32 6.89 -1.49 11.83
N ALA A 33 7.45 -2.70 11.93
CA ALA A 33 7.08 -3.78 12.88
C ALA A 33 5.58 -4.07 13.11
N THR A 34 4.68 -3.55 12.27
CA THR A 34 3.26 -3.39 12.60
C THR A 34 2.39 -4.44 11.92
N ALA A 35 2.92 -5.22 10.99
CA ALA A 35 2.20 -6.27 10.29
C ALA A 35 2.96 -7.61 10.31
N SER A 36 2.22 -8.72 10.44
CA SER A 36 2.72 -10.10 10.32
C SER A 36 1.78 -10.91 9.44
N SER A 37 2.33 -11.68 8.50
CA SER A 37 1.58 -12.55 7.60
C SER A 37 1.91 -14.03 7.88
N THR A 38 0.87 -14.85 8.02
CA THR A 38 0.96 -16.27 8.35
C THR A 38 0.33 -17.12 7.25
N ASP A 39 1.14 -17.98 6.64
CA ASP A 39 0.70 -18.97 5.65
C ASP A 39 0.25 -20.26 6.37
N ALA A 40 -1.04 -20.54 6.31
CA ALA A 40 -1.66 -21.72 6.92
C ALA A 40 -1.65 -22.96 6.00
N ARG A 41 -1.11 -22.87 4.78
CA ARG A 41 -1.01 -23.99 3.84
C ARG A 41 0.03 -25.04 4.27
N SER A 42 0.05 -26.17 3.58
CA SER A 42 0.97 -27.26 3.87
C SER A 42 2.44 -26.85 3.67
N LYS A 43 3.38 -27.64 4.24
CA LYS A 43 4.83 -27.45 4.01
C LYS A 43 5.18 -27.39 2.53
N ARG A 44 4.54 -28.26 1.76
CA ARG A 44 4.82 -28.43 0.34
C ARG A 44 4.42 -27.17 -0.42
N GLU A 45 3.19 -26.70 -0.24
CA GLU A 45 2.69 -25.49 -0.90
C GLU A 45 3.50 -24.25 -0.54
N TYR A 46 3.84 -24.07 0.74
CA TYR A 46 4.68 -22.96 1.20
C TYR A 46 6.07 -22.96 0.52
N ASN A 47 6.69 -24.14 0.42
CA ASN A 47 8.01 -24.29 -0.21
C ASN A 47 7.95 -24.11 -1.73
N GLU A 48 6.83 -24.46 -2.37
CA GLU A 48 6.62 -24.24 -3.81
C GLU A 48 6.54 -22.73 -4.12
N SER A 49 5.78 -21.97 -3.33
CA SER A 49 5.84 -20.50 -3.27
C SER A 49 4.91 -19.93 -2.19
N HIS A 50 5.29 -18.81 -1.58
CA HIS A 50 4.52 -18.08 -0.56
C HIS A 50 4.58 -16.56 -0.78
N ILE A 51 3.74 -15.80 -0.08
CA ILE A 51 3.85 -14.33 -0.04
C ILE A 51 5.17 -13.96 0.63
N VAL A 52 5.94 -13.02 0.05
CA VAL A 52 7.32 -12.69 0.43
C VAL A 52 7.53 -12.46 1.95
N THR A 53 6.58 -11.81 2.62
CA THR A 53 6.66 -11.48 4.06
C THR A 53 6.13 -12.59 4.97
N ALA A 54 5.55 -13.65 4.40
CA ALA A 54 4.81 -14.63 5.16
C ALA A 54 5.70 -15.66 5.82
N ARG A 55 5.32 -16.04 7.03
CA ARG A 55 5.87 -17.20 7.74
C ARG A 55 4.87 -18.33 7.73
N ARG A 56 5.36 -19.55 7.57
CA ARG A 56 4.48 -20.72 7.65
C ARG A 56 4.00 -20.95 9.08
N ALA A 57 2.71 -21.23 9.24
CA ALA A 57 2.15 -21.67 10.50
C ALA A 57 2.81 -22.97 10.97
N LYS A 58 3.07 -23.05 12.28
CA LYS A 58 3.55 -24.27 12.93
C LYS A 58 2.35 -25.18 13.24
N GLN A 59 2.53 -26.48 13.05
CA GLN A 59 1.53 -27.50 13.37
C GLN A 59 2.19 -28.60 14.21
N ASP A 60 1.41 -29.24 15.07
CA ASP A 60 1.85 -30.45 15.79
C ASP A 60 1.81 -31.70 14.89
N LYS A 61 2.01 -32.88 15.49
CA LYS A 61 2.00 -34.16 14.76
C LYS A 61 0.60 -34.55 14.26
N ASP A 62 -0.45 -33.99 14.85
CA ASP A 62 -1.85 -34.24 14.52
C ASP A 62 -2.42 -33.14 13.61
N GLU A 63 -1.54 -32.33 13.00
CA GLU A 63 -1.86 -31.20 12.11
C GLU A 63 -2.64 -30.05 12.76
N ASN A 64 -2.69 -29.98 14.09
CA ASN A 64 -3.29 -28.85 14.78
C ASN A 64 -2.35 -27.65 14.75
N TYR A 65 -2.89 -26.46 14.47
CA TYR A 65 -2.13 -25.22 14.50
C TYR A 65 -1.66 -24.91 15.92
N LEU A 66 -0.39 -24.54 16.02
CA LEU A 66 0.23 -24.13 17.28
C LEU A 66 0.14 -22.61 17.46
N LEU A 67 0.06 -22.17 18.71
CA LEU A 67 0.14 -20.76 19.05
C LEU A 67 1.50 -20.18 18.61
N PRO A 68 1.53 -19.00 17.98
CA PRO A 68 2.78 -18.30 17.70
C PRO A 68 3.53 -17.96 18.98
N GLU A 69 4.86 -17.87 18.90
CA GLU A 69 5.68 -17.44 20.05
C GLU A 69 5.38 -15.97 20.39
N SER A 70 5.19 -15.67 21.69
CA SER A 70 4.56 -14.42 22.17
C SER A 70 5.27 -13.15 21.72
N VAL A 71 6.60 -13.19 21.59
CA VAL A 71 7.44 -12.03 21.23
C VAL A 71 7.14 -11.54 19.81
N GLU A 72 6.64 -12.41 18.93
CA GLU A 72 6.33 -12.03 17.53
C GLU A 72 5.03 -11.24 17.40
N LEU A 73 4.14 -11.28 18.40
CA LEU A 73 2.78 -10.74 18.30
C LEU A 73 2.56 -9.49 19.18
N GLU A 74 3.38 -9.26 20.19
CA GLU A 74 3.21 -8.13 21.12
C GLU A 74 3.42 -6.75 20.45
N CYS A 75 4.24 -6.68 19.40
CA CYS A 75 4.56 -5.45 18.67
C CYS A 75 3.77 -5.28 17.36
N VAL A 76 3.05 -6.32 16.92
CA VAL A 76 2.36 -6.33 15.63
C VAL A 76 0.94 -5.80 15.83
N ARG A 77 0.52 -4.84 15.01
CA ARG A 77 -0.84 -4.25 15.02
C ARG A 77 -1.80 -4.98 14.07
N TYR A 78 -1.27 -5.59 13.01
CA TYR A 78 -2.02 -6.28 11.98
C TYR A 78 -1.50 -7.71 11.79
N CYS A 79 -2.27 -8.70 12.19
CA CYS A 79 -1.95 -10.10 11.95
C CYS A 79 -2.84 -10.63 10.83
N VAL A 80 -2.23 -11.01 9.71
CA VAL A 80 -2.92 -11.57 8.54
C VAL A 80 -2.63 -13.06 8.43
N VAL A 81 -3.67 -13.87 8.24
CA VAL A 81 -3.61 -15.31 8.02
C VAL A 81 -4.20 -15.61 6.65
N TYR A 82 -3.58 -16.49 5.89
CA TYR A 82 -4.10 -16.92 4.59
C TYR A 82 -3.86 -18.41 4.37
N ASP A 83 -4.65 -19.01 3.49
CA ASP A 83 -4.43 -20.35 2.97
C ASP A 83 -4.48 -20.33 1.44
N GLY A 84 -4.83 -21.44 0.78
CA GLY A 84 -4.93 -21.48 -0.68
C GLY A 84 -5.98 -20.50 -1.22
N ASN A 85 -7.20 -20.54 -0.67
CA ASN A 85 -8.37 -19.98 -1.34
C ASN A 85 -9.59 -19.67 -0.45
N THR A 86 -9.47 -19.65 0.89
CA THR A 86 -10.59 -19.29 1.78
C THR A 86 -11.15 -17.92 1.39
N ALA A 87 -12.43 -17.87 1.02
CA ALA A 87 -13.07 -16.66 0.51
C ALA A 87 -14.00 -15.99 1.56
N SER A 88 -14.32 -16.67 2.66
CA SER A 88 -15.21 -16.15 3.69
C SER A 88 -14.93 -16.75 5.07
N LEU A 89 -15.28 -16.00 6.12
CA LEU A 89 -15.17 -16.46 7.52
C LEU A 89 -16.15 -17.59 7.89
N ASN A 90 -17.14 -17.86 7.03
CA ASN A 90 -18.10 -18.94 7.23
C ASN A 90 -17.56 -20.32 6.79
N GLU A 91 -16.41 -20.34 6.13
CA GLU A 91 -15.76 -21.56 5.68
C GLU A 91 -14.98 -22.24 6.81
N THR A 92 -14.52 -23.47 6.58
CA THR A 92 -13.76 -24.27 7.56
C THR A 92 -12.33 -24.56 7.08
N GLY A 93 -11.76 -23.65 6.30
CA GLY A 93 -10.44 -23.78 5.70
C GLY A 93 -9.27 -23.66 6.69
N PRO A 94 -8.06 -24.07 6.27
CA PRO A 94 -6.81 -23.89 7.01
C PRO A 94 -6.65 -22.48 7.62
N ALA A 95 -6.97 -21.41 6.87
CA ALA A 95 -6.86 -20.04 7.34
C ALA A 95 -7.82 -19.74 8.52
N ILE A 96 -9.05 -20.27 8.48
CA ILE A 96 -10.04 -20.09 9.54
C ILE A 96 -9.62 -20.84 10.81
N LYS A 97 -9.11 -22.07 10.67
CA LYS A 97 -8.60 -22.84 11.80
C LYS A 97 -7.39 -22.16 12.44
N CYS A 98 -6.42 -21.73 11.64
CA CYS A 98 -5.22 -21.04 12.10
C CYS A 98 -5.56 -19.69 12.76
N SER A 99 -6.38 -18.85 12.12
CA SER A 99 -6.77 -17.54 12.67
C SER A 99 -7.48 -17.63 14.02
N ARG A 100 -8.30 -18.67 14.25
CA ARG A 100 -8.92 -18.91 15.56
C ARG A 100 -7.91 -19.22 16.65
N VAL A 101 -6.85 -19.96 16.33
CA VAL A 101 -5.76 -20.24 17.28
C VAL A 101 -4.99 -18.95 17.59
N VAL A 102 -4.60 -18.19 16.56
CA VAL A 102 -3.88 -16.91 16.73
C VAL A 102 -4.72 -15.90 17.53
N ALA A 103 -6.03 -15.82 17.28
CA ALA A 103 -6.93 -14.90 17.97
C ALA A 103 -7.08 -15.17 19.48
N GLN A 104 -6.64 -16.32 20.00
CA GLN A 104 -6.67 -16.61 21.44
C GLN A 104 -5.64 -15.80 22.23
N VAL A 105 -4.52 -15.44 21.60
CA VAL A 105 -3.40 -14.74 22.25
C VAL A 105 -3.19 -13.33 21.70
N TYR A 106 -3.76 -13.02 20.54
CA TYR A 106 -3.56 -11.76 19.86
C TYR A 106 -4.54 -10.68 20.34
N ARG A 107 -4.01 -9.47 20.61
CA ARG A 107 -4.79 -8.36 21.19
C ARG A 107 -5.66 -7.60 20.18
N TYR A 108 -5.31 -7.67 18.89
CA TYR A 108 -6.04 -7.01 17.82
C TYR A 108 -6.83 -8.03 16.99
N PRO A 109 -7.79 -7.58 16.15
CA PRO A 109 -8.47 -8.49 15.25
C PRO A 109 -7.49 -9.20 14.31
N VAL A 110 -7.66 -10.52 14.14
CA VAL A 110 -6.90 -11.30 13.16
C VAL A 110 -7.59 -11.19 11.80
N LEU A 111 -6.83 -10.92 10.75
CA LEU A 111 -7.30 -10.68 9.40
C LEU A 111 -7.13 -11.97 8.57
N VAL A 112 -8.14 -12.40 7.85
CA VAL A 112 -8.08 -13.55 6.94
C VAL A 112 -8.11 -13.06 5.50
N LEU A 113 -7.09 -13.40 4.71
CA LEU A 113 -6.96 -12.97 3.32
C LEU A 113 -8.02 -13.64 2.43
N GLU A 114 -8.94 -12.83 1.91
CA GLU A 114 -10.03 -13.28 1.06
C GLU A 114 -9.52 -13.82 -0.29
N GLY A 115 -9.82 -15.08 -0.58
CA GLY A 115 -9.34 -15.80 -1.75
C GLY A 115 -7.90 -16.32 -1.63
N GLY A 116 -7.29 -16.20 -0.45
CA GLY A 116 -6.01 -16.80 -0.10
C GLY A 116 -4.85 -16.44 -1.04
N TYR A 117 -3.86 -17.34 -1.07
CA TYR A 117 -2.67 -17.24 -1.90
C TYR A 117 -3.00 -17.25 -3.40
N GLU A 118 -3.99 -18.02 -3.83
CA GLU A 118 -4.37 -18.12 -5.25
C GLU A 118 -4.80 -16.76 -5.80
N ARG A 119 -5.72 -16.08 -5.10
CA ARG A 119 -6.16 -14.73 -5.50
C ARG A 119 -5.02 -13.73 -5.37
N PHE A 120 -4.29 -13.74 -4.25
CA PHE A 120 -3.18 -12.82 -4.05
C PHE A 120 -2.13 -12.95 -5.17
N SER A 121 -1.68 -14.16 -5.46
CA SER A 121 -0.64 -14.42 -6.47
C SER A 121 -1.10 -14.13 -7.90
N ALA A 122 -2.41 -14.16 -8.17
CA ALA A 122 -2.95 -13.73 -9.47
C ALA A 122 -2.82 -12.21 -9.69
N TYR A 123 -3.00 -11.40 -8.63
CA TYR A 123 -2.91 -9.93 -8.71
C TYR A 123 -1.49 -9.41 -8.45
N TYR A 124 -0.77 -10.06 -7.53
CA TYR A 124 0.51 -9.61 -6.96
C TYR A 124 1.59 -10.69 -7.13
N HIS A 125 1.70 -11.27 -8.33
CA HIS A 125 2.64 -12.37 -8.63
C HIS A 125 4.10 -12.03 -8.33
N PHE A 126 4.46 -10.74 -8.34
CA PHE A 126 5.79 -10.21 -8.05
C PHE A 126 6.11 -10.14 -6.55
N PHE A 127 5.11 -10.37 -5.68
CA PHE A 127 5.28 -10.50 -4.23
C PHE A 127 5.28 -11.95 -3.75
N ARG A 128 5.54 -12.90 -4.65
CA ARG A 128 5.73 -14.30 -4.32
C ARG A 128 7.21 -14.64 -4.21
N SER A 129 7.56 -15.53 -3.28
CA SER A 129 8.93 -15.99 -3.06
C SER A 129 8.95 -17.50 -2.80
N GLN A 130 10.13 -18.10 -2.98
CA GLN A 130 10.50 -19.42 -2.44
C GLN A 130 11.48 -19.29 -1.26
N LYS A 131 12.10 -18.11 -1.11
CA LYS A 131 13.03 -17.78 -0.05
C LYS A 131 12.26 -17.13 1.10
N VAL A 132 12.46 -17.68 2.30
CA VAL A 132 12.06 -17.03 3.56
C VAL A 132 13.11 -16.00 3.90
N PHE A 133 12.68 -14.73 4.01
CA PHE A 133 13.55 -13.64 4.39
C PHE A 133 13.58 -13.53 5.92
N TRP A 134 14.78 -13.57 6.49
CA TRP A 134 14.95 -13.55 7.95
C TRP A 134 15.38 -12.18 8.44
N MET A 135 16.06 -11.41 7.59
CA MET A 135 16.62 -10.11 7.94
C MET A 135 15.80 -8.97 7.32
N PRO A 136 15.54 -7.88 8.07
CA PRO A 136 14.90 -6.68 7.56
C PRO A 136 15.53 -6.15 6.28
N GLN A 137 16.87 -6.19 6.15
CA GLN A 137 17.55 -5.72 4.94
C GLN A 137 17.20 -6.54 3.70
N GLU A 138 17.06 -7.87 3.82
CA GLU A 138 16.72 -8.69 2.67
C GLU A 138 15.28 -8.44 2.20
N ILE A 139 14.39 -8.09 3.14
CA ILE A 139 13.02 -7.67 2.84
C ILE A 139 13.04 -6.29 2.17
N GLU A 140 13.84 -5.34 2.67
CA GLU A 140 13.95 -4.00 2.09
C GLU A 140 14.58 -3.99 0.68
N GLU A 141 15.56 -4.86 0.43
CA GLU A 141 16.11 -5.07 -0.91
C GLU A 141 15.07 -5.67 -1.87
N PHE A 142 14.14 -6.48 -1.35
CA PHE A 142 13.06 -7.08 -2.13
C PHE A 142 11.86 -6.14 -2.32
N LEU A 143 11.60 -5.25 -1.34
CA LEU A 143 10.48 -4.31 -1.33
C LEU A 143 10.90 -2.95 -1.91
N SER A 144 11.26 -2.95 -3.19
CA SER A 144 11.55 -1.72 -3.95
C SER A 144 10.34 -1.12 -4.67
N TYR A 145 9.13 -1.66 -4.49
CA TYR A 145 7.95 -1.23 -5.26
C TYR A 145 7.33 0.08 -4.74
N PRO A 146 6.74 0.91 -5.64
CA PRO A 146 6.00 2.11 -5.24
C PRO A 146 4.74 1.75 -4.45
N ILE A 147 4.26 2.69 -3.65
CA ILE A 147 3.07 2.51 -2.82
C ILE A 147 1.83 2.54 -3.70
N GLU A 148 0.97 1.55 -3.56
CA GLU A 148 -0.33 1.50 -4.21
C GLU A 148 -1.32 2.43 -3.50
N ILE A 149 -1.83 3.44 -4.21
CA ILE A 149 -2.79 4.41 -3.68
C ILE A 149 -4.21 4.05 -4.09
N ILE A 150 -4.39 3.66 -5.36
CA ILE A 150 -5.62 3.09 -5.89
C ILE A 150 -5.27 1.71 -6.44
N PRO A 151 -5.88 0.63 -5.92
CA PRO A 151 -5.53 -0.74 -6.28
C PRO A 151 -5.45 -0.97 -7.79
N GLY A 152 -4.30 -1.42 -8.27
CA GLY A 152 -4.01 -1.74 -9.67
C GLY A 152 -4.00 -0.57 -10.65
N LEU A 153 -4.16 0.67 -10.18
CA LEU A 153 -4.42 1.83 -11.05
C LEU A 153 -3.49 3.02 -10.79
N LEU A 154 -3.19 3.34 -9.53
CA LEU A 154 -2.40 4.52 -9.18
C LEU A 154 -1.34 4.19 -8.14
N TYR A 155 -0.09 4.46 -8.49
CA TYR A 155 1.08 4.24 -7.63
C TYR A 155 1.78 5.56 -7.30
N LEU A 156 2.32 5.65 -6.08
CA LEU A 156 3.13 6.76 -5.57
C LEU A 156 4.54 6.25 -5.27
N GLY A 157 5.53 6.80 -5.98
CA GLY A 157 6.91 6.32 -5.87
C GLY A 157 7.99 7.39 -5.82
N ASP A 158 9.23 6.90 -5.74
CA ASP A 158 10.46 7.69 -5.88
C ASP A 158 11.09 7.56 -7.28
N GLN A 159 12.16 8.31 -7.53
CA GLN A 159 12.83 8.30 -8.82
C GLN A 159 13.51 6.97 -9.16
N ARG A 160 14.01 6.21 -8.18
CA ARG A 160 14.63 4.90 -8.44
C ARG A 160 13.57 3.94 -8.97
N GLN A 161 12.39 3.97 -8.36
CA GLN A 161 11.25 3.15 -8.74
C GLN A 161 10.74 3.49 -10.14
N ALA A 162 10.71 4.78 -10.48
CA ALA A 162 10.34 5.24 -11.82
C ALA A 162 11.34 4.80 -12.91
N ASN A 163 12.59 4.52 -12.55
CA ASN A 163 13.62 4.09 -13.50
C ASN A 163 13.80 2.56 -13.57
N ASP A 164 13.05 1.78 -12.79
CA ASP A 164 13.16 0.31 -12.77
C ASP A 164 12.16 -0.35 -13.73
N ARG A 165 12.66 -0.94 -14.81
CA ARG A 165 11.84 -1.61 -15.83
C ARG A 165 11.03 -2.80 -15.30
N HIS A 166 11.53 -3.49 -14.27
CA HIS A 166 10.82 -4.63 -13.70
C HIS A 166 9.56 -4.16 -12.98
N ILE A 167 9.68 -3.08 -12.20
CA ILE A 167 8.54 -2.43 -11.53
C ILE A 167 7.48 -2.03 -12.55
N HIS A 168 7.89 -1.40 -13.66
CA HIS A 168 6.95 -0.99 -14.71
C HIS A 168 6.20 -2.16 -15.33
N LYS A 169 6.89 -3.25 -15.63
CA LYS A 169 6.30 -4.46 -16.19
C LYS A 169 5.36 -5.15 -15.22
N ASP A 170 5.79 -5.32 -13.97
CA ASP A 170 5.06 -6.07 -12.95
C ASP A 170 3.80 -5.31 -12.48
N LEU A 171 3.89 -3.98 -12.35
CA LEU A 171 2.76 -3.12 -12.00
C LEU A 171 1.93 -2.64 -13.21
N LYS A 172 2.35 -3.00 -14.42
CA LYS A 172 1.70 -2.58 -15.68
C LYS A 172 1.60 -1.06 -15.79
N ILE A 173 2.66 -0.37 -15.38
CA ILE A 173 2.79 1.08 -15.51
C ILE A 173 2.98 1.40 -16.99
N ASN A 174 2.08 2.20 -17.56
CA ASN A 174 2.17 2.62 -18.96
C ASN A 174 2.25 4.15 -19.12
N ALA A 175 2.12 4.87 -18.01
CA ALA A 175 2.22 6.31 -17.95
C ALA A 175 2.79 6.76 -16.62
N GLN A 176 3.50 7.88 -16.63
CA GLN A 176 4.08 8.45 -15.43
C GLN A 176 3.94 9.97 -15.33
N VAL A 177 3.86 10.45 -14.10
CA VAL A 177 3.88 11.88 -13.77
C VAL A 177 5.13 12.17 -12.95
N ASN A 178 6.12 12.80 -13.58
CA ASN A 178 7.35 13.21 -12.95
C ASN A 178 7.19 14.62 -12.36
N VAL A 179 7.18 14.73 -11.04
CA VAL A 179 7.05 16.01 -10.31
C VAL A 179 8.40 16.42 -9.73
N SER A 180 9.42 16.55 -10.58
CA SER A 180 10.79 16.94 -10.19
C SER A 180 11.31 18.06 -11.08
N LEU A 181 12.19 18.91 -10.52
CA LEU A 181 12.80 20.02 -11.26
C LEU A 181 13.60 19.53 -12.48
N ASP A 182 14.43 18.50 -12.28
CA ASP A 182 15.24 17.95 -13.34
C ASP A 182 14.38 17.12 -14.29
N PRO A 183 14.40 17.41 -15.62
CA PRO A 183 13.88 16.47 -16.60
C PRO A 183 14.73 15.20 -16.54
N GLU A 184 14.12 14.03 -16.63
CA GLU A 184 14.89 12.79 -16.61
C GLU A 184 15.84 12.72 -17.81
N LYS A 185 17.13 12.53 -17.50
CA LYS A 185 18.13 12.14 -18.49
C LYS A 185 18.21 10.62 -18.46
N ASN A 186 17.75 10.00 -19.55
CA ASN A 186 17.74 8.56 -19.84
C ASN A 186 16.50 7.79 -19.38
N LEU A 187 15.35 8.09 -20.00
CA LEU A 187 14.29 7.10 -20.02
C LEU A 187 14.65 6.00 -21.02
N SER A 188 14.71 4.78 -20.50
CA SER A 188 14.49 3.58 -21.29
C SER A 188 13.23 3.77 -22.15
N SER A 189 13.40 3.53 -23.44
CA SER A 189 12.47 3.71 -24.56
C SER A 189 11.11 2.98 -24.49
N GLU A 190 10.70 2.50 -23.32
CA GLU A 190 9.55 1.59 -23.14
C GLU A 190 8.29 2.28 -22.55
N VAL A 191 8.41 3.36 -21.78
CA VAL A 191 7.24 4.16 -21.34
C VAL A 191 7.04 5.34 -22.28
N HIS A 192 5.99 5.25 -23.10
CA HIS A 192 5.70 6.24 -24.13
C HIS A 192 4.96 7.49 -23.61
N ASN A 193 4.35 7.42 -22.41
CA ASN A 193 3.50 8.47 -21.88
C ASN A 193 4.07 9.06 -20.60
N GLU A 194 4.63 10.26 -20.68
CA GLU A 194 5.09 11.01 -19.52
C GLU A 194 4.48 12.42 -19.47
N LEU A 195 4.05 12.81 -18.28
CA LEU A 195 3.81 14.19 -17.92
C LEU A 195 4.92 14.67 -16.97
N HIS A 196 5.77 15.58 -17.44
CA HIS A 196 6.76 16.25 -16.61
C HIS A 196 6.23 17.57 -16.05
N ILE A 197 6.34 17.74 -14.73
CA ILE A 197 5.97 18.93 -13.95
C ILE A 197 7.25 19.45 -13.26
N PRO A 198 7.95 20.44 -13.84
CA PRO A 198 9.25 20.91 -13.37
C PRO A 198 9.10 21.83 -12.15
N VAL A 199 9.00 21.23 -10.96
CA VAL A 199 8.74 21.95 -9.70
C VAL A 199 9.75 21.57 -8.61
N MET A 200 10.23 22.59 -7.88
CA MET A 200 11.06 22.40 -6.69
C MET A 200 10.23 22.01 -5.48
N ASP A 201 10.84 21.32 -4.52
CA ASP A 201 10.18 21.02 -3.25
C ASP A 201 10.37 22.19 -2.28
N SER A 202 9.69 23.30 -2.56
CA SER A 202 9.75 24.52 -1.75
C SER A 202 8.34 25.06 -1.51
N CYS A 203 8.15 25.72 -0.37
CA CYS A 203 6.90 26.40 -0.02
C CYS A 203 6.53 27.51 -1.02
N ASP A 204 7.50 28.07 -1.75
CA ASP A 204 7.29 29.14 -2.74
C ASP A 204 6.95 28.61 -4.13
N SER A 205 7.01 27.29 -4.34
CA SER A 205 6.75 26.69 -5.64
C SER A 205 5.25 26.55 -5.91
N ASP A 206 4.82 26.93 -7.10
CA ASP A 206 3.43 26.83 -7.55
C ASP A 206 3.18 25.51 -8.29
N LEU A 207 2.59 24.56 -7.57
CA LEU A 207 2.15 23.27 -8.08
C LEU A 207 0.65 23.27 -8.45
N LEU A 208 -0.14 24.15 -7.82
CA LEU A 208 -1.59 24.30 -8.02
C LEU A 208 -1.95 24.45 -9.50
N LYS A 209 -1.23 25.29 -10.25
CA LYS A 209 -1.48 25.50 -11.69
C LYS A 209 -1.38 24.24 -12.55
N PHE A 210 -0.74 23.18 -12.04
CA PHE A 210 -0.59 21.91 -12.75
C PHE A 210 -1.62 20.86 -12.35
N PHE A 211 -2.40 21.07 -11.29
CA PHE A 211 -3.31 20.02 -10.78
C PHE A 211 -4.34 19.57 -11.80
N SER A 212 -5.02 20.49 -12.53
CA SER A 212 -5.99 20.08 -13.57
C SER A 212 -5.35 19.18 -14.61
N ARG A 213 -4.21 19.62 -15.17
CA ARG A 213 -3.47 18.87 -16.19
C ARG A 213 -2.99 17.51 -15.67
N ALA A 214 -2.51 17.45 -14.43
CA ALA A 214 -2.08 16.21 -13.81
C ALA A 214 -3.26 15.25 -13.62
N CYS A 215 -4.39 15.73 -13.13
CA CYS A 215 -5.60 14.92 -12.92
C CYS A 215 -6.12 14.35 -14.24
N GLU A 216 -6.25 15.21 -15.27
CA GLU A 216 -6.67 14.80 -16.62
C GLU A 216 -5.72 13.76 -17.24
N PHE A 217 -4.41 13.92 -17.03
CA PHE A 217 -3.43 12.95 -17.51
C PHE A 217 -3.56 11.61 -16.80
N ILE A 218 -3.76 11.60 -15.48
CA ILE A 218 -3.95 10.39 -14.69
C ILE A 218 -5.24 9.68 -15.14
N ASP A 219 -6.37 10.39 -15.23
CA ASP A 219 -7.65 9.87 -15.75
C ASP A 219 -7.50 9.21 -17.12
N LYS A 220 -6.79 9.87 -18.03
CA LYS A 220 -6.61 9.38 -19.41
C LYS A 220 -5.86 8.05 -19.49
N HIS A 221 -4.99 7.74 -18.53
CA HIS A 221 -4.09 6.57 -18.61
C HIS A 221 -4.40 5.47 -17.59
N MET A 222 -5.34 5.67 -16.66
CA MET A 222 -5.83 4.55 -15.85
C MET A 222 -6.89 3.74 -16.62
N GLY A 223 -6.85 2.42 -16.49
CA GLY A 223 -7.85 1.57 -17.12
C GLY A 223 -7.61 0.09 -16.89
N THR A 224 -8.41 -0.75 -17.54
CA THR A 224 -8.23 -2.20 -17.47
C THR A 224 -6.82 -2.56 -17.95
N ASN A 225 -6.00 -3.06 -17.01
CA ASN A 225 -4.63 -3.51 -17.26
C ASN A 225 -3.61 -2.39 -17.52
N SER A 226 -3.83 -1.20 -16.94
CA SER A 226 -3.03 0.00 -17.15
C SER A 226 -2.97 0.86 -15.89
N ALA A 227 -1.76 1.12 -15.39
CA ALA A 227 -1.54 1.92 -14.20
C ALA A 227 -0.68 3.15 -14.44
N VAL A 228 -0.85 4.15 -13.57
CA VAL A 228 -0.09 5.40 -13.58
C VAL A 228 0.83 5.46 -12.37
N LEU A 229 2.10 5.82 -12.59
CA LEU A 229 3.05 6.11 -11.52
C LEU A 229 3.22 7.62 -11.35
N VAL A 230 2.91 8.16 -10.18
CA VAL A 230 3.22 9.54 -9.81
C VAL A 230 4.46 9.53 -8.92
N PHE A 231 5.52 10.21 -9.33
CA PHE A 231 6.77 10.17 -8.60
C PHE A 231 7.47 11.53 -8.53
N SER A 232 8.38 11.63 -7.57
CA SER A 232 9.33 12.73 -7.44
C SER A 232 10.64 12.15 -6.91
N LYS A 233 11.69 12.96 -6.75
CA LYS A 233 13.00 12.48 -6.29
C LYS A 233 12.96 11.49 -5.11
N LEU A 234 12.17 11.80 -4.07
CA LEU A 234 12.05 10.99 -2.85
C LEU A 234 10.66 10.35 -2.66
N GLY A 235 9.67 10.74 -3.46
CA GLY A 235 8.31 10.25 -3.29
C GLY A 235 7.56 10.78 -2.05
N ILE A 236 8.06 11.81 -1.35
CA ILE A 236 7.56 12.22 -0.01
C ILE A 236 6.61 13.43 -0.02
N SER A 237 6.89 14.45 -0.84
CA SER A 237 6.22 15.76 -0.77
C SER A 237 5.50 16.09 -2.08
N ARG A 238 6.25 16.44 -3.14
CA ARG A 238 5.69 16.85 -4.45
C ARG A 238 4.74 15.83 -5.07
N SER A 239 5.19 14.58 -5.23
CA SER A 239 4.36 13.52 -5.82
C SER A 239 3.18 13.16 -4.94
N SER A 240 3.35 13.12 -3.61
CA SER A 240 2.24 12.94 -2.67
C SER A 240 1.20 14.06 -2.78
N THR A 241 1.64 15.29 -2.98
CA THR A 241 0.76 16.44 -3.20
C THR A 241 -0.09 16.25 -4.46
N VAL A 242 0.51 15.85 -5.58
CA VAL A 242 -0.24 15.57 -6.83
C VAL A 242 -1.23 14.41 -6.64
N VAL A 243 -0.84 13.37 -5.91
CA VAL A 243 -1.74 12.24 -5.59
C VAL A 243 -2.92 12.69 -4.74
N ILE A 244 -2.70 13.50 -3.70
CA ILE A 244 -3.79 14.04 -2.87
C ILE A 244 -4.72 14.91 -3.72
N ALA A 245 -4.16 15.80 -4.55
CA ALA A 245 -4.94 16.65 -5.45
C ALA A 245 -5.82 15.81 -6.40
N TYR A 246 -5.28 14.70 -6.90
CA TYR A 246 -6.02 13.77 -7.74
C TYR A 246 -7.15 13.05 -7.00
N LEU A 247 -6.94 12.62 -5.74
CA LEU A 247 -7.99 12.01 -4.93
C LEU A 247 -9.14 12.98 -4.63
N ILE A 248 -8.82 14.25 -4.33
CA ILE A 248 -9.83 15.32 -4.20
C ILE A 248 -10.64 15.44 -5.50
N TYR A 249 -9.95 15.45 -6.64
CA TYR A 249 -10.57 15.58 -7.95
C TYR A 249 -11.49 14.39 -8.32
N CYS A 250 -11.00 13.14 -8.21
CA CYS A 250 -11.68 11.96 -8.73
C CYS A 250 -12.66 11.31 -7.74
N LYS A 251 -12.36 11.36 -6.43
CA LYS A 251 -13.23 10.80 -5.37
C LYS A 251 -14.10 11.84 -4.68
N LYS A 252 -13.91 13.13 -4.98
CA LYS A 252 -14.57 14.24 -4.28
C LYS A 252 -14.31 14.24 -2.78
N TYR A 253 -13.14 13.75 -2.39
CA TYR A 253 -12.68 13.80 -1.00
C TYR A 253 -12.34 15.24 -0.60
N PHE A 254 -12.69 15.60 0.62
CA PHE A 254 -12.06 16.73 1.29
C PHE A 254 -10.55 16.45 1.48
N LEU A 255 -9.75 17.51 1.59
CA LEU A 255 -8.30 17.43 1.79
C LEU A 255 -7.96 16.53 2.98
N LYS A 256 -8.68 16.64 4.11
CA LYS A 256 -8.49 15.76 5.28
C LYS A 256 -8.64 14.28 4.96
N GLU A 257 -9.64 13.91 4.16
CA GLU A 257 -9.93 12.53 3.78
C GLU A 257 -8.85 12.01 2.83
N ALA A 258 -8.51 12.79 1.79
CA ALA A 258 -7.45 12.45 0.84
C ALA A 258 -6.08 12.36 1.53
N TRP A 259 -5.78 13.27 2.46
CA TRP A 259 -4.55 13.25 3.26
C TRP A 259 -4.46 12.00 4.13
N THR A 260 -5.53 11.69 4.87
CA THR A 260 -5.60 10.52 5.74
C THR A 260 -5.45 9.23 4.93
N HIS A 261 -6.08 9.16 3.76
CA HIS A 261 -5.93 8.05 2.83
C HIS A 261 -4.47 7.82 2.45
N VAL A 262 -3.80 8.85 1.91
CA VAL A 262 -2.39 8.71 1.48
C VAL A 262 -1.46 8.48 2.66
N LEU A 263 -1.72 9.06 3.83
CA LEU A 263 -0.92 8.87 5.04
C LEU A 263 -1.01 7.42 5.55
N THR A 264 -2.19 6.79 5.48
CA THR A 264 -2.36 5.36 5.79
C THR A 264 -1.57 4.48 4.84
N CYS A 265 -1.56 4.80 3.54
CA CYS A 265 -0.74 4.10 2.54
C CYS A 265 0.77 4.34 2.74
N LYS A 266 1.15 5.57 3.08
CA LYS A 266 2.53 6.06 3.10
C LYS A 266 2.78 6.91 4.36
N PRO A 267 3.12 6.30 5.50
CA PRO A 267 3.27 7.00 6.78
C PRO A 267 4.37 8.07 6.82
N ASN A 268 5.34 8.01 5.90
CA ASN A 268 6.40 9.01 5.78
C ASN A 268 6.09 10.13 4.77
N MET A 269 4.87 10.19 4.24
CA MET A 269 4.40 11.31 3.43
C MET A 269 4.51 12.62 4.22
N ARG A 270 5.02 13.67 3.56
CA ARG A 270 5.17 14.99 4.18
C ARG A 270 5.24 16.12 3.13
N PRO A 271 4.12 16.49 2.47
CA PRO A 271 4.01 17.74 1.71
C PRO A 271 4.51 18.94 2.52
N ASN A 272 5.15 19.89 1.86
CA ASN A 272 5.53 21.13 2.52
C ASN A 272 4.29 22.04 2.75
N ARG A 273 4.40 23.01 3.66
CA ARG A 273 3.28 23.89 4.03
C ARG A 273 2.74 24.74 2.88
N GLY A 274 3.57 25.09 1.89
CA GLY A 274 3.10 25.79 0.69
C GLY A 274 2.18 24.92 -0.16
N PHE A 275 2.53 23.64 -0.32
CA PHE A 275 1.69 22.67 -1.01
C PHE A 275 0.41 22.33 -0.25
N VAL A 276 0.43 22.27 1.08
CA VAL A 276 -0.79 22.09 1.89
C VAL A 276 -1.78 23.24 1.65
N LYS A 277 -1.31 24.49 1.60
CA LYS A 277 -2.15 25.64 1.27
C LYS A 277 -2.76 25.52 -0.14
N GLN A 278 -1.95 25.13 -1.12
CA GLN A 278 -2.41 24.92 -2.50
C GLN A 278 -3.42 23.78 -2.60
N LEU A 279 -3.28 22.71 -1.81
CA LEU A 279 -4.26 21.63 -1.74
C LEU A 279 -5.59 22.08 -1.14
N SER A 280 -5.56 22.96 -0.14
CA SER A 280 -6.79 23.55 0.43
C SER A 280 -7.47 24.49 -0.56
N GLU A 281 -6.70 25.24 -1.35
CA GLU A 281 -7.26 26.03 -2.46
C GLU A 281 -7.87 25.12 -3.54
N TRP A 282 -7.20 24.02 -3.88
CA TRP A 282 -7.71 23.01 -4.81
C TRP A 282 -9.00 22.33 -4.33
N GLU A 283 -9.10 22.00 -3.04
CA GLU A 283 -10.32 21.51 -2.39
C GLU A 283 -11.50 22.47 -2.68
N ASN A 284 -11.29 23.77 -2.50
CA ASN A 284 -12.30 24.79 -2.80
C ASN A 284 -12.67 24.84 -4.29
N ILE A 285 -11.67 24.78 -5.18
CA ILE A 285 -11.89 24.81 -6.63
C ILE A 285 -12.74 23.62 -7.09
N ILE A 286 -12.49 22.42 -6.54
CA ILE A 286 -13.17 21.18 -6.96
C ILE A 286 -14.51 20.95 -6.27
N LEU A 287 -14.63 21.29 -4.99
CA LEU A 287 -15.82 20.99 -4.17
C LEU A 287 -16.70 22.22 -3.93
N GLY A 288 -16.22 23.42 -4.24
CA GLY A 288 -16.92 24.68 -3.97
C GLY A 288 -16.92 25.11 -2.51
N GLN A 289 -16.20 24.39 -1.64
CA GLN A 289 -16.07 24.70 -0.21
C GLN A 289 -14.78 24.12 0.36
N GLN A 290 -14.31 24.72 1.46
CA GLN A 290 -13.20 24.21 2.26
C GLN A 290 -13.74 23.66 3.58
N SER A 291 -13.30 22.46 3.97
CA SER A 291 -13.67 21.87 5.27
C SER A 291 -12.46 21.51 6.13
N THR A 292 -11.26 21.56 5.56
CA THR A 292 -10.05 21.09 6.24
C THR A 292 -9.32 22.26 6.91
N ASP A 293 -9.16 22.19 8.24
CA ASP A 293 -8.35 23.15 8.99
C ASP A 293 -6.85 22.86 8.80
N ILE A 294 -6.23 23.63 7.90
CA ILE A 294 -4.80 23.52 7.59
C ILE A 294 -3.88 24.18 8.64
N ALA A 295 -4.43 24.81 9.68
CA ALA A 295 -3.63 25.33 10.80
C ALA A 295 -3.07 24.20 11.67
N ASP A 296 -3.67 23.02 11.62
CA ASP A 296 -3.18 21.83 12.32
C ASP A 296 -1.70 21.54 11.91
N PRO A 297 -0.78 21.38 12.89
CA PRO A 297 0.62 21.08 12.63
C PRO A 297 0.88 19.70 12.01
N HIS A 298 -0.11 18.82 11.99
CA HIS A 298 -0.01 17.49 11.40
C HIS A 298 -0.22 17.46 9.87
N TYR A 299 -0.54 18.60 9.25
CA TYR A 299 -0.48 18.81 7.80
C TYR A 299 0.83 19.47 7.36
#